data_AF-A0A8T5RD04-F1
#
_entry.id   AF-A0A8T5RD04-F1
#
_cell.length_a   1.000
_cell.length_b   1.000
_cell.length_c   1.000
_cell.angle_alpha   90.00
_cell.angle_beta   90.00
_cell.angle_gamma   90.00
#
_symmetry.space_group_name_H-M   'P 1'
#
loop_
_entity.id
_entity.type
_entity.pdbx_description
1 polymer ?
#
loop_
_entity_poly.entity_id
_entity_poly.type
_entity_poly.pdbx_seq_one_letter_code
_entity_poly.pdbx_strand_id
1 'polypeptide(L)'
;MEYPNQVYISEIFGNRGNPLNVARWFLEKVIVHEVCHQWWYNLIGNDEVDVGFLDEGLTCWSTDYYGEYYYGEWEYFQYTRYIDDVRIYYALNELSSKINQTVYECLDIDIYNFNYVAYTKAPLIFEKLRQTLGLTAFLEGLKVYFERHQFELVVLSDIQQAFEDVVGQSLDWFFFPWFDNLFLPKYSITQNIYNPETQNLILTIVDINKQLNDYEYSQQVPLNVYDALNSLIFSQTIWINGTTELSFTISNQPNRVSLNYNNYVIVQLVDEFSLTLDSIVQSDDPAISGYEMAFLLMLSLILIGFVIVEHRRKIKINI
;
A
#
# COMPACT_ATOMS: atom_id res chain seq x y z
N MET A 1 -0.89 -2.16 23.59
CA MET A 1 -0.16 -3.37 24.00
C MET A 1 -1.14 -4.51 24.14
N GLU A 2 -0.85 -5.55 23.38
CA GLU A 2 -1.74 -6.54 22.85
C GLU A 2 -1.57 -7.89 23.55
N TYR A 3 -1.36 -7.90 24.87
CA TYR A 3 -1.15 -9.15 25.60
C TYR A 3 -2.34 -10.12 25.42
N PRO A 4 -2.08 -11.45 25.47
CA PRO A 4 -3.14 -12.44 25.38
C PRO A 4 -4.23 -12.20 26.43
N ASN A 5 -5.47 -12.01 25.98
CA ASN A 5 -6.65 -11.70 26.82
C ASN A 5 -6.57 -10.39 27.63
N GLN A 6 -5.59 -9.52 27.38
CA GLN A 6 -5.45 -8.27 28.11
C GLN A 6 -4.87 -7.14 27.25
N VAL A 7 -5.74 -6.29 26.74
CA VAL A 7 -5.36 -5.08 25.99
C VAL A 7 -5.10 -3.91 26.96
N TYR A 8 -3.91 -3.33 26.87
CA TYR A 8 -3.56 -2.08 27.58
C TYR A 8 -3.41 -0.92 26.60
N ILE A 9 -4.19 0.13 26.82
CA ILE A 9 -4.10 1.39 26.09
C ILE A 9 -3.44 2.44 26.98
N SER A 10 -2.37 3.05 26.48
CA SER A 10 -1.60 4.05 27.22
C SER A 10 -2.35 5.38 27.33
N GLU A 11 -2.22 6.04 28.49
CA GLU A 11 -2.72 7.40 28.72
C GLU A 11 -1.94 8.47 27.92
N ILE A 12 -0.81 8.11 27.30
CA ILE A 12 0.05 9.04 26.54
C ILE A 12 -0.64 9.63 25.30
N PHE A 13 -1.71 8.99 24.83
CA PHE A 13 -2.48 9.50 23.69
C PHE A 13 -3.23 10.79 24.03
N GLY A 14 -3.53 11.05 25.30
CA GLY A 14 -4.12 12.29 25.77
C GLY A 14 -3.11 13.30 26.34
N ASN A 15 -3.59 14.48 26.71
CA ASN A 15 -2.75 15.50 27.35
C ASN A 15 -2.39 15.09 28.79
N ARG A 16 -1.19 15.42 29.27
CA ARG A 16 -0.82 15.29 30.70
C ARG A 16 -1.80 16.12 31.54
N GLY A 17 -2.81 15.47 32.13
CA GLY A 17 -3.90 16.08 32.90
C GLY A 17 -5.31 15.86 32.34
N ASN A 18 -5.43 15.42 31.09
CA ASN A 18 -6.68 14.91 30.50
C ASN A 18 -6.36 13.77 29.51
N PRO A 19 -6.11 12.55 30.02
CA PRO A 19 -5.68 11.40 29.21
C PRO A 19 -6.74 10.92 28.20
N LEU A 20 -7.98 11.42 28.29
CA LEU A 20 -9.06 11.15 27.34
C LEU A 20 -9.27 12.28 26.32
N ASN A 21 -8.41 13.31 26.30
CA ASN A 21 -8.43 14.34 25.26
C ASN A 21 -7.76 13.84 23.97
N VAL A 22 -8.32 12.76 23.43
CA VAL A 22 -7.92 12.08 22.20
C VAL A 22 -9.12 12.09 21.27
N ALA A 23 -8.89 12.23 19.97
CA ALA A 23 -9.99 12.10 19.02
C ALA A 23 -10.62 10.70 19.16
N ARG A 24 -11.96 10.66 19.23
CA ARG A 24 -12.70 9.41 19.46
C ARG A 24 -12.36 8.34 18.42
N TRP A 25 -12.28 8.73 17.14
CA TRP A 25 -11.94 7.82 16.04
C TRP A 25 -10.55 7.19 16.24
N PHE A 26 -9.58 7.94 16.75
CA PHE A 26 -8.22 7.45 16.98
C PHE A 26 -8.19 6.47 18.16
N LEU A 27 -8.87 6.78 19.26
CA LEU A 27 -8.95 5.87 20.40
C LEU A 27 -9.68 4.57 20.01
N GLU A 28 -10.75 4.67 19.23
CA GLU A 28 -11.45 3.51 18.68
C GLU A 28 -10.55 2.66 17.79
N LYS A 29 -9.81 3.29 16.85
CA LYS A 29 -8.81 2.61 16.03
C LYS A 29 -7.83 1.80 16.88
N VAL A 30 -7.20 2.44 17.85
CA VAL A 30 -6.19 1.79 18.70
C VAL A 30 -6.81 0.63 19.46
N ILE A 31 -8.00 0.80 20.04
CA ILE A 31 -8.68 -0.29 20.75
C ILE A 31 -8.96 -1.46 19.79
N VAL A 32 -9.46 -1.19 18.59
CA VAL A 32 -9.79 -2.22 17.61
C VAL A 32 -8.54 -2.95 17.14
N HIS A 33 -7.46 -2.22 16.82
CA HIS A 33 -6.15 -2.79 16.45
C HIS A 33 -5.67 -3.78 17.50
N GLU A 34 -5.65 -3.35 18.75
CA GLU A 34 -5.16 -4.15 19.87
C GLU A 34 -6.06 -5.36 20.18
N VAL A 35 -7.35 -5.27 19.86
CA VAL A 35 -8.29 -6.39 19.92
C VAL A 35 -8.12 -7.34 18.73
N CYS A 36 -7.82 -6.84 17.53
CA CYS A 36 -7.53 -7.67 16.36
C CYS A 36 -6.29 -8.54 16.57
N HIS A 37 -5.32 -8.07 17.36
CA HIS A 37 -4.18 -8.89 17.77
C HIS A 37 -4.56 -10.13 18.58
N GLN A 38 -5.78 -10.27 19.08
CA GLN A 38 -6.22 -11.52 19.72
C GLN A 38 -6.26 -12.68 18.70
N TRP A 39 -6.44 -12.41 17.40
CA TRP A 39 -6.34 -13.41 16.34
C TRP A 39 -4.95 -13.46 15.74
N TRP A 40 -4.42 -12.31 15.32
CA TRP A 40 -3.11 -12.18 14.66
C TRP A 40 -2.05 -11.85 15.70
N TYR A 41 -0.98 -12.65 15.80
CA TYR A 41 0.00 -12.70 16.89
C TYR A 41 -0.40 -13.58 18.08
N ASN A 42 -1.52 -13.32 18.76
CA ASN A 42 -1.82 -14.07 19.99
C ASN A 42 -2.27 -15.51 19.76
N LEU A 43 -3.24 -15.72 18.85
CA LEU A 43 -3.72 -17.07 18.51
C LEU A 43 -2.91 -17.66 17.38
N ILE A 44 -2.63 -16.90 16.32
CA ILE A 44 -1.68 -17.29 15.27
C ILE A 44 -0.40 -16.51 15.51
N GLY A 45 0.63 -17.17 16.04
CA GLY A 45 1.90 -16.53 16.33
C GLY A 45 2.78 -16.40 15.09
N ASN A 46 3.76 -15.52 15.18
CA ASN A 46 4.83 -15.35 14.21
C ASN A 46 6.10 -14.90 14.94
N ASP A 47 7.27 -15.05 14.32
CA ASP A 47 8.47 -14.42 14.85
C ASP A 47 8.41 -12.92 14.53
N GLU A 48 8.30 -12.09 15.57
CA GLU A 48 8.16 -10.62 15.46
C GLU A 48 9.41 -9.97 14.84
N VAL A 49 10.57 -10.63 14.92
CA VAL A 49 11.80 -10.14 14.32
C VAL A 49 11.85 -10.50 12.84
N ASP A 50 11.48 -11.73 12.48
CA ASP A 50 11.65 -12.22 11.11
C ASP A 50 10.48 -11.85 10.18
N VAL A 51 9.25 -11.91 10.68
CA VAL A 51 8.02 -11.74 9.88
C VAL A 51 6.95 -10.91 10.61
N GLY A 52 7.37 -9.96 11.44
CA GLY A 52 6.52 -8.99 12.17
C GLY A 52 5.75 -7.98 11.29
N PHE A 53 5.55 -8.29 10.02
CA PHE A 53 4.61 -7.59 9.15
C PHE A 53 3.29 -8.38 9.00
N LEU A 54 3.28 -9.68 9.34
CA LEU A 54 2.09 -10.52 9.28
C LEU A 54 1.12 -10.16 10.39
N ASP A 55 1.60 -10.07 11.62
CA ASP A 55 0.85 -9.59 12.78
C ASP A 55 0.28 -8.18 12.56
N GLU A 56 1.13 -7.20 12.32
CA GLU A 56 0.78 -5.79 12.26
C GLU A 56 0.02 -5.44 10.98
N GLY A 57 0.40 -6.06 9.85
CA GLY A 57 -0.28 -5.87 8.59
C GLY A 57 -1.70 -6.44 8.58
N LEU A 58 -1.91 -7.66 9.10
CA LEU A 58 -3.25 -8.23 9.22
C LEU A 58 -4.10 -7.48 10.26
N THR A 59 -3.48 -7.00 11.33
CA THR A 59 -4.15 -6.22 12.37
C THR A 59 -4.59 -4.85 11.86
N CYS A 60 -3.71 -4.15 11.14
CA CYS A 60 -4.06 -2.90 10.46
C CYS A 60 -5.20 -3.12 9.46
N TRP A 61 -5.08 -4.12 8.58
CA TRP A 61 -6.14 -4.43 7.62
C TRP A 61 -7.47 -4.77 8.31
N SER A 62 -7.45 -5.54 9.40
CA SER A 62 -8.66 -5.91 10.14
C SER A 62 -9.31 -4.72 10.85
N THR A 63 -8.50 -3.78 11.32
CA THR A 63 -8.96 -2.52 11.93
C THR A 63 -9.70 -1.66 10.90
N ASP A 64 -9.13 -1.55 9.72
CA ASP A 64 -9.71 -0.82 8.60
C ASP A 64 -10.96 -1.51 8.05
N TYR A 65 -10.97 -2.85 8.00
CA TYR A 65 -12.16 -3.62 7.66
C TYR A 65 -13.30 -3.44 8.68
N TYR A 66 -12.99 -3.31 9.97
CA TYR A 66 -13.97 -2.90 10.99
C TYR A 66 -14.53 -1.50 10.67
N GLY A 67 -13.67 -0.56 10.26
CA GLY A 67 -14.08 0.75 9.71
C GLY A 67 -15.05 0.63 8.54
N GLU A 68 -14.68 -0.17 7.52
CA GLU A 68 -15.51 -0.44 6.33
C GLU A 68 -16.88 -0.98 6.74
N TYR A 69 -16.91 -1.96 7.63
CA TYR A 69 -18.12 -2.66 8.01
C TYR A 69 -19.12 -1.78 8.77
N TYR A 70 -18.64 -0.95 9.70
CA TYR A 70 -19.51 -0.14 10.57
C TYR A 70 -19.77 1.27 10.06
N TYR A 71 -18.83 1.84 9.29
CA TYR A 71 -18.87 3.23 8.84
C TYR A 71 -18.92 3.38 7.31
N GLY A 72 -18.71 2.29 6.56
CA GLY A 72 -18.86 2.27 5.10
C GLY A 72 -17.61 2.67 4.33
N GLU A 73 -16.48 2.88 5.00
CA GLU A 73 -15.22 3.30 4.39
C GLU A 73 -14.05 2.51 5.01
N TRP A 74 -13.27 1.81 4.17
CA TRP A 74 -12.13 1.02 4.64
C TRP A 74 -10.99 1.89 5.18
N GLU A 75 -10.86 3.11 4.66
CA GLU A 75 -9.84 4.08 5.10
C GLU A 75 -10.29 4.89 6.32
N TYR A 76 -11.45 4.56 6.93
CA TYR A 76 -12.06 5.36 7.99
C TYR A 76 -11.12 5.63 9.17
N PHE A 77 -10.31 4.65 9.55
CA PHE A 77 -9.36 4.77 10.65
C PHE A 77 -7.94 5.16 10.19
N GLN A 78 -7.71 5.42 8.91
CA GLN A 78 -6.40 5.84 8.41
C GLN A 78 -6.19 7.35 8.59
N TYR A 79 -4.97 7.76 8.92
CA TYR A 79 -4.60 9.20 8.97
C TYR A 79 -4.49 9.78 7.56
N THR A 80 -3.93 8.98 6.66
CA THR A 80 -3.69 9.21 5.24
C THR A 80 -3.98 7.91 4.52
N ARG A 81 -4.43 7.98 3.26
CA ARG A 81 -4.65 6.77 2.47
C ARG A 81 -3.34 6.02 2.31
N TYR A 82 -3.31 4.73 2.66
CA TYR A 82 -2.09 3.93 2.53
C TYR A 82 -1.43 4.01 1.15
N ILE A 83 -2.24 4.07 0.08
CA ILE A 83 -1.70 4.18 -1.28
C ILE A 83 -0.94 5.49 -1.52
N ASP A 84 -1.39 6.59 -0.92
CA ASP A 84 -0.72 7.87 -1.02
C ASP A 84 0.60 7.84 -0.24
N ASP A 85 0.60 7.28 0.97
CA ASP A 85 1.83 7.12 1.76
C ASP A 85 2.86 6.24 1.06
N VAL A 86 2.43 5.11 0.47
CA VAL A 86 3.30 4.24 -0.31
C VAL A 86 3.87 4.98 -1.53
N ARG A 87 3.04 5.71 -2.28
CA ARG A 87 3.52 6.49 -3.43
C ARG A 87 4.49 7.60 -3.02
N ILE A 88 4.20 8.32 -1.94
CA ILE A 88 5.03 9.38 -1.38
C ILE A 88 6.37 8.82 -0.90
N TYR A 89 6.36 7.66 -0.22
CA TYR A 89 7.58 7.01 0.26
C TYR A 89 8.57 6.75 -0.88
N TYR A 90 8.09 6.13 -1.97
CA TYR A 90 8.94 5.85 -3.14
C TYR A 90 9.34 7.11 -3.91
N ALA A 91 8.51 8.16 -3.94
CA ALA A 91 8.82 9.41 -4.62
C ALA A 91 9.83 10.28 -3.86
N LEU A 92 9.75 10.34 -2.53
CA LEU A 92 10.61 11.22 -1.72
C LEU A 92 11.95 10.59 -1.37
N ASN A 93 11.99 9.26 -1.22
CA ASN A 93 13.17 8.59 -0.72
C ASN A 93 13.96 7.86 -1.81
N GLU A 94 13.37 7.61 -2.98
CA GLU A 94 13.88 6.66 -3.98
C GLU A 94 14.28 5.29 -3.36
N LEU A 95 13.80 5.00 -2.14
CA LEU A 95 14.18 3.83 -1.36
C LEU A 95 13.35 2.64 -1.80
N SER A 96 14.03 1.51 -1.87
CA SER A 96 13.46 0.22 -2.20
C SER A 96 13.27 -0.57 -0.90
N SER A 97 12.07 -1.09 -0.66
CA SER A 97 11.76 -1.83 0.57
C SER A 97 10.72 -2.90 0.27
N LYS A 98 11.03 -4.15 0.57
CA LYS A 98 10.11 -5.29 0.43
C LYS A 98 9.33 -5.48 1.74
N ILE A 99 8.21 -6.19 1.71
CA ILE A 99 7.44 -6.44 2.94
C ILE A 99 8.05 -7.60 3.72
N ASN A 100 8.42 -8.67 3.01
CA ASN A 100 8.97 -9.88 3.59
C ASN A 100 10.46 -9.70 3.94
N GLN A 101 10.70 -8.95 5.01
CA GLN A 101 12.02 -8.64 5.53
C GLN A 101 11.96 -8.54 7.07
N THR A 102 13.09 -8.85 7.69
CA THR A 102 13.24 -8.80 9.14
C THR A 102 13.27 -7.36 9.66
N VAL A 103 13.07 -7.18 10.96
CA VAL A 103 13.25 -5.89 11.64
C VAL A 103 14.67 -5.35 11.45
N TYR A 104 15.69 -6.21 11.43
CA TYR A 104 17.07 -5.78 11.21
C TYR A 104 17.31 -5.27 9.78
N GLU A 105 16.80 -5.97 8.77
CA GLU A 105 16.84 -5.51 7.38
C GLU A 105 16.08 -4.17 7.22
N CYS A 106 14.97 -3.99 7.95
CA CYS A 106 14.28 -2.70 7.98
C CYS A 106 15.19 -1.58 8.52
N LEU A 107 15.83 -1.81 9.67
CA LEU A 107 16.67 -0.84 10.37
C LEU A 107 17.92 -0.45 9.56
N ASP A 108 18.45 -1.37 8.75
CA ASP A 108 19.57 -1.09 7.86
C ASP A 108 19.21 -0.10 6.73
N ILE A 109 17.93 -0.02 6.35
CA ILE A 109 17.41 0.95 5.39
C ILE A 109 17.10 2.28 6.07
N ASP A 110 16.24 2.27 7.08
CA ASP A 110 15.85 3.45 7.86
C ASP A 110 15.14 3.03 9.17
N ILE A 111 15.29 3.82 10.23
CA ILE A 111 14.69 3.51 11.55
C ILE A 111 13.15 3.44 11.51
N TYR A 112 12.51 4.12 10.57
CA TYR A 112 11.06 4.12 10.39
C TYR A 112 10.59 3.09 9.35
N ASN A 113 11.50 2.38 8.69
CA ASN A 113 11.15 1.47 7.61
C ASN A 113 10.26 0.31 8.07
N PHE A 114 10.48 -0.23 9.28
CA PHE A 114 9.61 -1.27 9.84
C PHE A 114 8.16 -0.79 9.95
N ASN A 115 7.96 0.42 10.52
CA ASN A 115 6.64 1.02 10.64
C ASN A 115 5.98 1.17 9.27
N TYR A 116 6.72 1.63 8.28
CA TYR A 116 6.24 1.77 6.92
C TYR A 116 5.84 0.42 6.29
N VAL A 117 6.69 -0.61 6.37
CA VAL A 117 6.37 -1.89 5.72
C VAL A 117 5.24 -2.64 6.43
N ALA A 118 5.24 -2.66 7.76
CA ALA A 118 4.31 -3.45 8.55
C ALA A 118 2.94 -2.77 8.71
N TYR A 119 2.90 -1.44 8.92
CA TYR A 119 1.65 -0.73 9.23
C TYR A 119 1.07 0.07 8.06
N THR A 120 1.82 0.27 6.97
CA THR A 120 1.36 1.02 5.80
C THR A 120 1.31 0.14 4.55
N LYS A 121 2.43 -0.49 4.18
CA LYS A 121 2.53 -1.25 2.92
C LYS A 121 1.81 -2.61 3.01
N ALA A 122 2.03 -3.39 4.07
CA ALA A 122 1.40 -4.69 4.27
C ALA A 122 -0.15 -4.65 4.26
N PRO A 123 -0.84 -3.79 5.04
CA PRO A 123 -2.31 -3.75 5.00
C PRO A 123 -2.85 -3.33 3.64
N LEU A 124 -2.16 -2.44 2.91
CA LEU A 124 -2.51 -2.10 1.53
C LEU A 124 -2.36 -3.29 0.57
N ILE A 125 -1.33 -4.12 0.73
CA ILE A 125 -1.17 -5.33 -0.09
C ILE A 125 -2.22 -6.39 0.26
N PHE A 126 -2.59 -6.54 1.53
CA PHE A 126 -3.73 -7.40 1.90
C PHE A 126 -5.06 -6.88 1.32
N GLU A 127 -5.28 -5.57 1.33
CA GLU A 127 -6.45 -4.98 0.68
C GLU A 127 -6.44 -5.21 -0.84
N LYS A 128 -5.27 -5.09 -1.47
CA LYS A 128 -5.11 -5.44 -2.89
C LYS A 128 -5.43 -6.92 -3.15
N LEU A 129 -5.05 -7.82 -2.25
CA LEU A 129 -5.40 -9.25 -2.35
C LEU A 129 -6.92 -9.42 -2.24
N ARG A 130 -7.58 -8.75 -1.29
CA ARG A 130 -9.05 -8.75 -1.16
C ARG A 130 -9.74 -8.29 -2.43
N GLN A 131 -9.28 -7.18 -3.03
CA GLN A 131 -9.84 -6.67 -4.28
C GLN A 131 -9.65 -7.65 -5.45
N THR A 132 -8.54 -8.37 -5.44
CA THR A 132 -8.21 -9.37 -6.47
C THR A 132 -9.09 -10.62 -6.36
N LEU A 133 -9.29 -11.13 -5.14
CA LEU A 133 -10.02 -12.38 -4.89
C LEU A 133 -11.52 -12.17 -4.68
N GLY A 134 -11.93 -10.95 -4.31
CA GLY A 134 -13.24 -10.64 -3.78
C GLY A 134 -13.35 -10.93 -2.28
N LEU A 135 -14.21 -10.16 -1.59
CA LEU A 135 -14.37 -10.21 -0.14
C LEU A 135 -14.67 -11.62 0.41
N THR A 136 -15.56 -12.37 -0.25
CA THR A 136 -15.96 -13.71 0.21
C THR A 136 -14.78 -14.70 0.22
N ALA A 137 -14.03 -14.78 -0.87
CA ALA A 137 -12.87 -15.65 -0.94
C ALA A 137 -11.77 -15.17 0.01
N PHE A 138 -11.63 -13.86 0.18
CA PHE A 138 -10.64 -13.30 1.08
C PHE A 138 -10.90 -13.67 2.55
N LEU A 139 -12.14 -13.47 3.02
CA LEU A 139 -12.52 -13.83 4.39
C LEU A 139 -12.45 -15.35 4.64
N GLU A 140 -12.80 -16.17 3.64
CA GLU A 140 -12.63 -17.62 3.77
C GLU A 140 -11.14 -18.00 3.83
N GLY A 141 -10.26 -17.33 3.08
CA GLY A 141 -8.81 -17.51 3.17
C GLY A 141 -8.27 -17.20 4.57
N LEU A 142 -8.66 -16.07 5.16
CA LEU A 142 -8.29 -15.73 6.54
C LEU A 142 -8.81 -16.75 7.56
N LYS A 143 -10.01 -17.28 7.34
CA LYS A 143 -10.59 -18.32 8.21
C LYS A 143 -9.83 -19.63 8.09
N VAL A 144 -9.50 -20.07 6.87
CA VAL A 144 -8.68 -21.28 6.64
C VAL A 144 -7.30 -21.12 7.27
N TYR A 145 -6.68 -19.95 7.13
CA TYR A 145 -5.42 -19.61 7.78
C TYR A 145 -5.51 -19.75 9.31
N PHE A 146 -6.54 -19.16 9.91
CA PHE A 146 -6.79 -19.28 11.34
C PHE A 146 -7.05 -20.71 11.83
N GLU A 147 -7.92 -21.44 11.14
CA GLU A 147 -8.29 -22.79 11.57
C GLU A 147 -7.09 -23.75 11.57
N ARG A 148 -6.14 -23.55 10.66
CA ARG A 148 -4.93 -24.38 10.52
C ARG A 148 -3.82 -24.03 11.49
N HIS A 149 -3.59 -22.74 11.70
CA HIS A 149 -2.36 -22.26 12.34
C HIS A 149 -2.60 -21.65 13.73
N GLN A 150 -3.82 -21.71 14.26
CA GLN A 150 -4.05 -21.38 15.66
C GLN A 150 -3.11 -22.20 16.57
N PHE A 151 -2.44 -21.52 17.48
CA PHE A 151 -1.43 -22.00 18.43
C PHE A 151 -0.09 -22.42 17.81
N GLU A 152 0.22 -21.97 16.59
CA GLU A 152 1.48 -22.22 15.90
C GLU A 152 2.24 -20.92 15.59
N LEU A 153 3.51 -21.05 15.19
CA LEU A 153 4.29 -19.98 14.57
C LEU A 153 4.24 -20.12 13.06
N VAL A 154 3.86 -19.05 12.37
CA VAL A 154 3.68 -19.01 10.92
C VAL A 154 4.76 -18.20 10.20
N VAL A 155 4.86 -18.44 8.90
CA VAL A 155 5.61 -17.64 7.92
C VAL A 155 4.69 -17.23 6.76
N LEU A 156 5.19 -16.38 5.86
CA LEU A 156 4.40 -15.86 4.73
C LEU A 156 3.76 -16.96 3.86
N SER A 157 4.42 -18.11 3.68
CA SER A 157 3.88 -19.20 2.86
C SER A 157 2.63 -19.84 3.46
N ASP A 158 2.44 -19.78 4.78
CA ASP A 158 1.29 -20.39 5.44
C ASP A 158 -0.01 -19.65 5.10
N ILE A 159 0.02 -18.32 5.15
CA ILE A 159 -1.12 -17.51 4.73
C ILE A 159 -1.34 -17.62 3.22
N GLN A 160 -0.28 -17.65 2.41
CA GLN A 160 -0.39 -17.88 0.96
C GLN A 160 -1.14 -19.20 0.69
N GLN A 161 -0.71 -20.31 1.28
CA GLN A 161 -1.31 -21.63 1.06
C GLN A 161 -2.78 -21.67 1.48
N ALA A 162 -3.14 -20.98 2.57
CA ALA A 162 -4.53 -20.86 3.00
C ALA A 162 -5.42 -20.17 1.95
N PHE A 163 -4.94 -19.08 1.33
CA PHE A 163 -5.66 -18.43 0.24
C PHE A 163 -5.71 -19.30 -1.02
N GLU A 164 -4.59 -19.93 -1.41
CA GLU A 164 -4.50 -20.82 -2.58
C GLU A 164 -5.51 -21.97 -2.51
N ASP A 165 -5.69 -22.57 -1.33
CA ASP A 165 -6.63 -23.67 -1.12
C ASP A 165 -8.09 -23.23 -1.28
N VAL A 166 -8.41 -21.97 -0.95
CA VAL A 166 -9.74 -21.41 -1.16
C VAL A 166 -10.00 -21.10 -2.63
N VAL A 167 -9.01 -20.55 -3.35
CA VAL A 167 -9.18 -20.14 -4.74
C VAL A 167 -8.90 -21.25 -5.75
N GLY A 168 -8.28 -22.35 -5.32
CA GLY A 168 -7.98 -23.53 -6.14
C GLY A 168 -6.88 -23.30 -7.19
N GLN A 169 -6.03 -22.30 -6.99
CA GLN A 169 -4.92 -21.96 -7.89
C GLN A 169 -3.75 -21.36 -7.10
N SER A 170 -2.55 -21.45 -7.66
CA SER A 170 -1.39 -20.78 -7.08
C SER A 170 -1.54 -19.25 -7.14
N LEU A 171 -1.08 -18.60 -6.08
CA LEU A 171 -1.00 -17.17 -5.91
C LEU A 171 0.47 -16.69 -5.86
N ASP A 172 1.43 -17.49 -6.31
CA ASP A 172 2.85 -17.10 -6.46
C ASP A 172 3.00 -15.77 -7.23
N TRP A 173 2.21 -15.61 -8.29
CA TRP A 173 2.18 -14.41 -9.13
C TRP A 173 1.76 -13.15 -8.35
N PHE A 174 1.10 -13.32 -7.20
CA PHE A 174 0.72 -12.25 -6.30
C PHE A 174 1.72 -12.15 -5.15
N PHE A 175 1.92 -13.22 -4.38
CA PHE A 175 2.70 -13.18 -3.15
C PHE A 175 4.16 -12.81 -3.39
N PHE A 176 4.84 -13.46 -4.34
CA PHE A 176 6.26 -13.18 -4.59
C PHE A 176 6.51 -11.72 -4.99
N PRO A 177 5.86 -11.15 -6.04
CA PRO A 177 6.15 -9.77 -6.39
C PRO A 177 5.63 -8.76 -5.36
N TRP A 178 4.49 -8.97 -4.70
CA TRP A 178 3.97 -7.96 -3.77
C TRP A 178 4.66 -7.95 -2.41
N PHE A 179 5.23 -9.08 -1.98
CA PHE A 179 5.91 -9.17 -0.69
C PHE A 179 7.44 -9.16 -0.79
N ASP A 180 8.03 -9.70 -1.86
CA ASP A 180 9.49 -9.87 -1.95
C ASP A 180 10.20 -8.85 -2.87
N ASN A 181 9.49 -8.15 -3.75
CA ASN A 181 10.14 -7.12 -4.58
C ASN A 181 10.45 -5.84 -3.79
N LEU A 182 11.62 -5.28 -4.07
CA LEU A 182 12.11 -4.04 -3.47
C LEU A 182 11.44 -2.79 -4.08
N PHE A 183 11.23 -2.79 -5.40
CA PHE A 183 10.64 -1.68 -6.13
C PHE A 183 9.21 -2.01 -6.57
N LEU A 184 8.33 -1.00 -6.58
CA LEU A 184 7.01 -1.12 -7.20
C LEU A 184 7.12 -1.08 -8.73
N PRO A 185 6.13 -1.61 -9.47
CA PRO A 185 6.17 -1.53 -10.93
C PRO A 185 6.05 -0.08 -11.38
N LYS A 186 6.74 0.27 -12.47
CA LYS A 186 6.66 1.61 -13.09
C LYS A 186 6.31 1.41 -14.56
N TYR A 187 5.05 1.61 -14.92
CA TYR A 187 4.60 1.34 -16.28
C TYR A 187 4.85 2.50 -17.23
N SER A 188 5.33 2.18 -18.43
CA SER A 188 5.51 3.10 -19.55
C SER A 188 4.87 2.54 -20.82
N ILE A 189 4.10 3.38 -21.52
CA ILE A 189 3.57 3.05 -22.85
C ILE A 189 4.68 3.37 -23.86
N THR A 190 5.36 2.34 -24.35
CA THR A 190 6.52 2.48 -25.27
C THR A 190 6.11 2.44 -26.73
N GLN A 191 4.97 1.81 -27.04
CA GLN A 191 4.38 1.81 -28.38
C GLN A 191 2.91 2.20 -28.28
N ASN A 192 2.48 3.10 -29.17
CA ASN A 192 1.10 3.54 -29.33
C ASN A 192 0.84 3.83 -30.82
N ILE A 193 0.37 2.82 -31.55
CA ILE A 193 0.18 2.89 -33.01
C ILE A 193 -1.29 2.67 -33.32
N TYR A 194 -1.93 3.66 -33.93
CA TYR A 194 -3.29 3.56 -34.43
C TYR A 194 -3.32 3.52 -35.96
N ASN A 195 -4.05 2.56 -36.51
CA ASN A 195 -4.32 2.47 -37.94
C ASN A 195 -5.78 2.86 -38.22
N PRO A 196 -6.03 4.03 -38.85
CA PRO A 196 -7.39 4.51 -39.15
C PRO A 196 -8.18 3.63 -40.13
N GLU A 197 -7.51 2.92 -41.04
CA GLU A 197 -8.19 2.07 -42.04
C GLU A 197 -8.76 0.80 -41.40
N THR A 198 -8.04 0.25 -40.42
CA THR A 198 -8.46 -0.97 -39.70
C THR A 198 -9.09 -0.67 -38.34
N GLN A 199 -9.13 0.61 -37.94
CA GLN A 199 -9.59 1.06 -36.62
C GLN A 199 -8.88 0.34 -35.47
N ASN A 200 -7.61 -0.05 -35.67
CA ASN A 200 -6.87 -0.86 -34.71
C ASN A 200 -5.84 -0.02 -33.97
N LEU A 201 -5.88 -0.05 -32.65
CA LEU A 201 -4.90 0.53 -31.74
C LEU A 201 -4.02 -0.59 -31.17
N ILE A 202 -2.71 -0.50 -31.41
CA ILE A 202 -1.69 -1.40 -30.84
C ILE A 202 -0.91 -0.65 -29.77
N LEU A 203 -0.84 -1.22 -28.57
CA LEU A 203 -0.11 -0.70 -27.43
C LEU A 203 0.95 -1.70 -26.97
N THR A 204 2.12 -1.19 -26.58
CA THR A 204 3.13 -1.95 -25.83
C THR A 204 3.38 -1.22 -24.51
N ILE A 205 3.08 -1.89 -23.40
CA ILE A 205 3.30 -1.39 -22.04
C ILE A 205 4.47 -2.17 -21.44
N VAL A 206 5.41 -1.46 -20.83
CA VAL A 206 6.60 -2.04 -20.20
C VAL A 206 6.66 -1.60 -18.74
N ASP A 207 6.89 -2.54 -17.83
CA ASP A 207 7.39 -2.22 -16.48
C ASP A 207 8.87 -1.88 -16.55
N ILE A 208 9.22 -0.60 -16.42
CA ILE A 208 10.61 -0.14 -16.49
C ILE A 208 11.42 -0.51 -15.24
N ASN A 209 10.76 -0.86 -14.14
CA ASN A 209 11.41 -1.37 -12.94
C ASN A 209 11.60 -2.89 -12.96
N LYS A 210 11.18 -3.59 -14.02
CA LYS A 210 11.26 -5.06 -14.11
C LYS A 210 12.67 -5.61 -13.82
N GLN A 211 13.72 -4.94 -14.30
CA GLN A 211 15.12 -5.37 -14.10
C GLN A 211 15.66 -5.08 -12.69
N LEU A 212 14.93 -4.31 -11.87
CA LEU A 212 15.30 -3.99 -10.48
C LEU A 212 14.64 -4.95 -9.47
N ASN A 213 13.84 -5.90 -9.96
CA ASN A 213 13.01 -6.79 -9.17
C ASN A 213 13.27 -8.24 -9.55
N ASP A 214 13.12 -9.14 -8.58
CA ASP A 214 13.31 -10.58 -8.78
C ASP A 214 12.08 -11.23 -9.42
N TYR A 215 10.89 -10.66 -9.20
CA TYR A 215 9.62 -11.19 -9.69
C TYR A 215 8.88 -10.19 -10.57
N GLU A 216 8.18 -10.70 -11.59
CA GLU A 216 7.34 -9.87 -12.46
C GLU A 216 6.00 -9.56 -11.79
N TYR A 217 5.64 -8.28 -11.71
CA TYR A 217 4.31 -7.89 -11.28
C TYR A 217 3.25 -8.27 -12.32
N SER A 218 2.14 -8.80 -11.81
CA SER A 218 0.88 -8.96 -12.55
C SER A 218 -0.23 -8.22 -11.83
N GLN A 219 -0.90 -7.29 -12.50
CA GLN A 219 -2.06 -6.60 -11.93
C GLN A 219 -3.01 -6.06 -13.00
N GLN A 220 -4.25 -5.86 -12.57
CA GLN A 220 -5.26 -5.15 -13.35
C GLN A 220 -5.04 -3.64 -13.29
N VAL A 221 -5.07 -2.98 -14.44
CA VAL A 221 -4.92 -1.52 -14.57
C VAL A 221 -5.98 -0.98 -15.52
N PRO A 222 -6.78 0.02 -15.12
CA PRO A 222 -7.69 0.69 -16.04
C PRO A 222 -6.93 1.45 -17.13
N LEU A 223 -7.21 1.13 -18.39
CA LEU A 223 -6.71 1.80 -19.58
C LEU A 223 -7.80 2.73 -20.12
N ASN A 224 -7.48 4.01 -20.29
CA ASN A 224 -8.37 5.00 -20.87
C ASN A 224 -7.78 5.57 -22.17
N VAL A 225 -8.64 5.74 -23.17
CA VAL A 225 -8.30 6.35 -24.45
C VAL A 225 -9.21 7.55 -24.68
N TYR A 226 -8.59 8.66 -25.08
CA TYR A 226 -9.25 9.95 -25.28
C TYR A 226 -9.08 10.42 -26.72
N ASP A 227 -10.07 11.12 -27.23
CA ASP A 227 -10.00 11.81 -28.52
C ASP A 227 -9.32 13.19 -28.42
N ALA A 228 -9.26 13.91 -29.53
CA ALA A 228 -8.65 15.23 -29.63
C ALA A 228 -9.37 16.32 -28.80
N LEU A 229 -10.64 16.08 -28.43
CA LEU A 229 -11.43 16.94 -27.55
C LEU A 229 -11.28 16.54 -26.07
N ASN A 230 -10.38 15.59 -25.76
CA ASN A 230 -10.18 15.05 -24.43
C ASN A 230 -11.41 14.31 -23.87
N SER A 231 -12.31 13.84 -24.75
CA SER A 231 -13.46 13.00 -24.37
C SER A 231 -13.02 11.54 -24.28
N LEU A 232 -13.47 10.83 -23.24
CA LEU A 232 -13.20 9.40 -23.06
C LEU A 232 -13.95 8.61 -24.14
N ILE A 233 -13.23 7.94 -25.04
CA ILE A 233 -13.79 7.18 -26.15
C ILE A 233 -13.69 5.66 -25.96
N PHE A 234 -12.80 5.21 -25.08
CA PHE A 234 -12.66 3.81 -24.72
C PHE A 234 -12.09 3.69 -23.30
N SER A 235 -12.60 2.72 -22.54
CA SER A 235 -12.11 2.38 -21.22
C SER A 235 -12.24 0.87 -21.00
N GLN A 236 -11.15 0.24 -20.57
CA GLN A 236 -11.14 -1.17 -20.21
C GLN A 236 -10.10 -1.44 -19.13
N THR A 237 -10.43 -2.28 -18.16
CA THR A 237 -9.45 -2.84 -17.23
C THR A 237 -8.66 -3.94 -17.93
N ILE A 238 -7.35 -3.78 -18.00
CA ILE A 238 -6.41 -4.69 -18.66
C ILE A 238 -5.50 -5.36 -17.64
N TRP A 239 -5.06 -6.57 -17.91
CA TRP A 239 -3.96 -7.18 -17.16
C TRP A 239 -2.63 -6.70 -17.74
N ILE A 240 -1.72 -6.26 -16.87
CA ILE A 240 -0.32 -5.98 -17.21
C ILE A 240 0.54 -6.99 -16.46
N ASN A 241 1.24 -7.84 -17.21
CA ASN A 241 2.12 -8.88 -16.71
C ASN A 241 3.51 -8.63 -17.30
N GLY A 242 4.36 -7.90 -16.58
CA GLY A 242 5.65 -7.43 -17.11
C GLY A 242 5.49 -6.57 -18.37
N THR A 243 6.07 -7.01 -19.50
CA THR A 243 5.85 -6.37 -20.82
C THR A 243 4.59 -6.95 -21.46
N THR A 244 3.63 -6.09 -21.76
CA THR A 244 2.32 -6.50 -22.29
C THR A 244 2.02 -5.79 -23.61
N GLU A 245 1.74 -6.55 -24.65
CA GLU A 245 1.25 -6.07 -25.94
C GLU A 245 -0.26 -6.25 -26.04
N LEU A 246 -0.97 -5.21 -26.46
CA LEU A 246 -2.43 -5.18 -26.52
C LEU A 246 -2.90 -4.61 -27.85
N SER A 247 -4.03 -5.10 -28.33
CA SER A 247 -4.68 -4.62 -29.57
C SER A 247 -6.15 -4.38 -29.30
N PHE A 248 -6.66 -3.21 -29.68
CA PHE A 248 -8.05 -2.81 -29.48
C PHE A 248 -8.66 -2.25 -30.76
N THR A 249 -9.90 -2.61 -31.05
CA THR A 249 -10.67 -1.94 -32.11
C THR A 249 -11.32 -0.68 -31.56
N ILE A 250 -10.92 0.49 -32.05
CA ILE A 250 -11.41 1.81 -31.62
C ILE A 250 -11.85 2.59 -32.84
N SER A 251 -13.13 2.92 -32.93
CA SER A 251 -13.71 3.57 -34.11
C SER A 251 -13.21 5.00 -34.34
N ASN A 252 -12.87 5.70 -33.26
CA ASN A 252 -12.44 7.10 -33.29
C ASN A 252 -10.91 7.19 -33.16
N GLN A 253 -10.30 8.15 -33.86
CA GLN A 253 -8.85 8.36 -33.75
C GLN A 253 -8.44 8.74 -32.32
N PRO A 254 -7.55 7.97 -31.67
CA PRO A 254 -7.05 8.30 -30.35
C PRO A 254 -6.08 9.48 -30.42
N ASN A 255 -6.17 10.36 -29.43
CA ASN A 255 -5.23 11.47 -29.21
C ASN A 255 -4.34 11.21 -27.99
N ARG A 256 -4.90 10.60 -26.93
CA ARG A 256 -4.14 10.25 -25.72
C ARG A 256 -4.58 8.88 -25.21
N VAL A 257 -3.60 8.11 -24.76
CA VAL A 257 -3.81 6.86 -24.02
C VAL A 257 -3.20 7.05 -22.63
N SER A 258 -3.90 6.65 -21.59
CA SER A 258 -3.41 6.75 -20.21
C SER A 258 -3.77 5.52 -19.39
N LEU A 259 -2.85 5.10 -18.53
CA LEU A 259 -3.14 4.17 -17.45
C LEU A 259 -3.65 4.98 -16.25
N ASN A 260 -4.80 4.58 -15.69
CA ASN A 260 -5.37 5.23 -14.52
C ASN A 260 -5.01 4.41 -13.28
N TYR A 261 -4.23 5.03 -12.39
CA TYR A 261 -3.80 4.41 -11.15
C TYR A 261 -4.74 4.79 -10.00
N ASN A 262 -5.93 4.18 -9.99
CA ASN A 262 -6.89 4.32 -8.89
C ASN A 262 -6.34 3.74 -7.56
N ASN A 263 -7.18 3.70 -6.52
CA ASN A 263 -6.79 3.28 -5.16
C ASN A 263 -6.29 1.82 -5.02
N TYR A 264 -6.31 1.03 -6.10
CA TYR A 264 -5.93 -0.39 -6.07
C TYR A 264 -4.84 -0.74 -7.09
N VAL A 265 -4.39 0.24 -7.88
CA VAL A 265 -3.24 0.10 -8.77
C VAL A 265 -2.02 0.74 -8.11
N ILE A 266 -1.15 -0.13 -7.64
CA ILE A 266 0.05 0.24 -6.91
C ILE A 266 1.21 0.25 -7.90
N VAL A 267 1.82 1.43 -8.06
CA VAL A 267 2.92 1.69 -8.97
C VAL A 267 3.85 2.71 -8.33
N GLN A 268 5.11 2.71 -8.74
CA GLN A 268 5.99 3.84 -8.51
C GLN A 268 5.62 4.95 -9.50
N LEU A 269 5.25 6.12 -8.99
CA LEU A 269 4.90 7.26 -9.84
C LEU A 269 6.12 7.74 -10.64
N VAL A 270 5.86 8.33 -11.81
CA VAL A 270 6.88 9.01 -12.61
C VAL A 270 7.15 10.37 -11.98
N ASP A 271 8.42 10.78 -11.95
CA ASP A 271 8.82 12.10 -11.46
C ASP A 271 8.06 13.21 -12.19
N GLU A 272 7.71 14.27 -11.44
CA GLU A 272 6.72 15.32 -11.73
C GLU A 272 5.25 15.00 -11.39
N PHE A 273 5.00 14.38 -10.23
CA PHE A 273 3.84 14.82 -9.45
C PHE A 273 4.25 16.08 -8.69
N SER A 274 3.80 17.23 -9.20
CA SER A 274 3.56 18.34 -8.28
C SER A 274 2.50 17.84 -7.31
N LEU A 275 2.90 17.60 -6.06
CA LEU A 275 1.98 17.53 -4.94
C LEU A 275 1.26 18.89 -4.89
N THR A 276 0.24 19.09 -5.73
CA THR A 276 -0.69 20.18 -5.53
C THR A 276 -1.35 19.85 -4.21
N LEU A 277 -1.08 20.66 -3.19
CA LEU A 277 -1.69 20.58 -1.86
C LEU A 277 -3.20 20.30 -1.92
N ASP A 278 -3.86 20.68 -3.01
CA ASP A 278 -5.26 20.40 -3.31
C ASP A 278 -5.67 18.93 -3.20
N SER A 279 -4.80 17.94 -3.47
CA SER A 279 -5.14 16.52 -3.30
C SER A 279 -5.07 16.04 -1.85
N ILE A 280 -4.37 16.77 -0.98
CA ILE A 280 -4.24 16.50 0.46
C ILE A 280 -5.35 17.24 1.24
N VAL A 281 -5.92 18.31 0.68
CA VAL A 281 -6.80 19.25 1.40
C VAL A 281 -8.31 19.00 1.15
N GLN A 282 -8.70 18.09 0.24
CA GLN A 282 -10.12 17.77 0.00
C GLN A 282 -10.72 16.68 0.90
N SER A 283 -10.30 16.60 2.16
CA SER A 283 -11.18 16.03 3.18
C SER A 283 -12.07 17.16 3.70
N ASP A 284 -13.31 17.23 3.20
CA ASP A 284 -14.38 18.09 3.76
C ASP A 284 -14.82 17.64 5.18
N ASP A 285 -14.00 16.86 5.89
CA ASP A 285 -14.29 16.40 7.23
C ASP A 285 -13.84 17.45 8.27
N PRO A 286 -14.78 18.12 8.97
CA PRO A 286 -14.47 19.10 10.00
C PRO A 286 -13.75 18.50 11.23
N ALA A 287 -13.50 17.19 11.27
CA ALA A 287 -12.74 16.53 12.33
C ALA A 287 -11.22 16.80 12.28
N ILE A 288 -10.68 17.26 11.14
CA ILE A 288 -9.24 17.54 10.97
C ILE A 288 -8.95 18.99 11.38
N SER A 289 -9.23 19.33 12.65
CA SER A 289 -9.03 20.68 13.16
C SER A 289 -7.57 20.91 13.56
N GLY A 290 -6.82 21.62 12.71
CA GLY A 290 -5.81 22.67 13.02
C GLY A 290 -4.56 22.34 13.85
N TYR A 291 -4.59 21.38 14.77
CA TYR A 291 -3.47 21.05 15.66
C TYR A 291 -2.50 20.02 15.06
N GLU A 292 -3.00 19.13 14.18
CA GLU A 292 -2.17 18.12 13.50
C GLU A 292 -1.28 18.72 12.40
N MET A 293 -1.73 19.83 11.79
CA MET A 293 -0.94 20.57 10.79
C MET A 293 0.30 21.23 11.40
N ALA A 294 0.25 21.66 12.66
CA ALA A 294 1.40 22.22 13.38
C ALA A 294 2.43 21.13 13.76
N PHE A 295 1.97 19.89 13.95
CA PHE A 295 2.83 18.74 14.24
C PHE A 295 3.53 18.21 12.98
N LEU A 296 2.82 18.18 11.85
CA LEU A 296 3.38 17.92 10.51
C LEU A 296 4.42 18.97 10.08
N LEU A 297 4.20 20.24 10.38
CA LEU A 297 5.20 21.30 10.16
C LEU A 297 6.42 21.16 11.08
N MET A 298 6.25 20.68 12.31
CA MET A 298 7.37 20.43 13.22
C MET A 298 8.23 19.23 12.76
N LEU A 299 7.62 18.13 12.33
CA LEU A 299 8.36 16.95 11.85
C LEU A 299 9.05 17.20 10.51
N SER A 300 8.41 17.91 9.58
CA SER A 300 9.02 18.28 8.29
C SER A 300 10.17 19.28 8.45
N LEU A 301 10.11 20.23 9.39
CA LEU A 301 11.22 21.15 9.68
C LEU A 301 12.39 20.48 10.41
N ILE A 302 12.13 19.45 11.22
CA ILE A 302 13.18 18.63 11.85
C ILE A 302 13.89 17.77 10.79
N LEU A 303 13.14 17.15 9.86
CA LEU A 303 13.70 16.34 8.76
C LEU A 303 14.52 17.17 7.76
N ILE A 304 14.06 18.37 7.39
CA ILE A 304 14.83 19.29 6.51
C ILE A 304 16.09 19.81 7.24
N GLY A 305 16.03 20.01 8.56
CA GLY A 305 17.16 20.42 9.37
C GLY A 305 18.30 19.38 9.41
N PHE A 306 17.97 18.08 9.47
CA PHE A 306 18.98 17.02 9.51
C PHE A 306 19.63 16.78 8.14
N VAL A 307 18.89 16.84 7.04
CA VAL A 307 19.44 16.67 5.68
C VAL A 307 20.43 17.80 5.33
N ILE A 308 20.17 19.04 5.73
CA ILE A 308 21.08 20.17 5.49
C ILE A 308 22.35 20.08 6.35
N VAL A 309 22.25 19.52 7.57
CA VAL A 309 23.40 19.34 8.48
C VAL A 309 24.29 18.16 8.07
N GLU A 310 23.70 17.05 7.64
CA GLU A 310 24.42 15.87 7.08
C GLU A 310 25.17 16.22 5.79
N HIS A 311 24.52 16.94 4.86
CA HIS A 311 25.14 17.34 3.60
C HIS A 311 26.32 18.30 3.80
N ARG A 312 26.24 19.20 4.80
CA ARG A 312 27.38 20.08 5.18
C ARG A 312 28.50 19.36 5.92
N ARG A 313 28.24 18.27 6.63
CA ARG A 313 29.27 17.42 7.26
C ARG A 313 30.06 16.62 6.22
N LYS A 314 29.41 16.06 5.20
CA LYS A 314 30.07 15.30 4.12
C LYS A 314 30.97 16.19 3.24
N ILE A 315 30.62 17.47 3.04
CA ILE A 315 31.46 18.42 2.27
C ILE A 315 32.71 18.88 3.04
N LYS A 316 32.69 18.90 4.38
CA LYS A 316 33.85 19.32 5.20
C LYS A 316 34.89 18.24 5.47
N ILE A 317 34.60 16.97 5.16
CA ILE A 317 35.53 15.85 5.39
C ILE A 317 36.43 15.61 4.15
N ASN A 318 36.16 16.26 3.02
CA ASN A 318 36.93 16.13 1.77
C ASN A 318 37.62 17.43 1.29
N ILE A 319 38.08 18.29 2.22
CA ILE A 319 39.00 19.41 1.89
C ILE A 319 40.21 19.36 2.82
#